data_AF-A0AAQ5YGF3-F1
#
_entry.id   AF-A0AAQ5YGF3-F1
#
_cell.length_a   1.000
_cell.length_b   1.000
_cell.length_c   1.000
_cell.angle_alpha   90.00
_cell.angle_beta   90.00
_cell.angle_gamma   90.00
#
_symmetry.space_group_name_H-M   'P 1'
#
loop_
_entity.id
_entity.type
_entity.pdbx_description
1 polymer ?
#
loop_
_entity_poly.entity_id
_entity_poly.type
_entity_poly.pdbx_seq_one_letter_code
_entity_poly.pdbx_strand_id
1 'polypeptide(L)'
;MDYAMKSLKQCSMSSSMTQKLLSGRASRPKPFRVTNVDRSVKKGIMADALEDLMNKVGDSMSLDCVSALVLDEDGTGVDTEEFFQTLPENAVLMVLEKGQKWRPHPVSSKCVLEKDPDECKQKQRTDVAKLTFDLYKNNPKDFIGCLNVKATLYGAYTVSYDLRCYAAKSVLKEVLRWTTFSMQATGHILLGSSCYIEQLLEEEERAEKSLALPQESRIRQLQSMLLGKISH
;
A
#
# COMPACT_ATOMS: atom_id res chain seq x y z
N MET A 1 -5.61 36.70 -46.78
CA MET A 1 -6.19 35.57 -46.01
C MET A 1 -5.66 35.74 -44.60
N ASP A 2 -6.37 36.61 -43.91
CA ASP A 2 -5.92 37.42 -42.81
C ASP A 2 -6.10 36.70 -41.47
N TYR A 3 -5.29 37.13 -40.51
CA TYR A 3 -5.27 36.77 -39.10
C TYR A 3 -6.67 36.65 -38.45
N ALA A 4 -6.84 35.69 -37.54
CA ALA A 4 -6.97 35.97 -36.10
C ALA A 4 -7.48 34.77 -35.28
N MET A 5 -6.63 34.36 -34.35
CA MET A 5 -6.90 33.51 -33.20
C MET A 5 -7.88 34.21 -32.24
N LYS A 6 -8.99 33.57 -31.84
CA LYS A 6 -9.77 33.98 -30.66
C LYS A 6 -10.05 32.78 -29.76
N SER A 7 -9.12 32.61 -28.81
CA SER A 7 -9.28 31.78 -27.61
C SER A 7 -10.18 32.53 -26.62
N LEU A 8 -11.36 32.00 -26.35
CA LEU A 8 -12.22 32.44 -25.25
C LEU A 8 -11.73 31.78 -23.96
N LYS A 9 -10.92 32.52 -23.20
CA LYS A 9 -10.62 32.21 -21.79
C LYS A 9 -11.85 32.55 -20.97
N GLN A 10 -12.47 31.54 -20.37
CA GLN A 10 -13.53 31.71 -19.39
C GLN A 10 -12.89 31.85 -18.00
N CYS A 11 -12.67 33.10 -17.57
CA CYS A 11 -12.28 33.41 -16.20
C CYS A 11 -13.52 33.32 -15.31
N SER A 12 -13.55 32.34 -14.41
CA SER A 12 -14.51 32.29 -13.31
C SER A 12 -14.08 33.32 -12.26
N MET A 13 -14.79 34.45 -12.18
CA MET A 13 -14.67 35.40 -11.09
C MET A 13 -15.47 34.85 -9.90
N SER A 14 -14.78 34.28 -8.92
CA SER A 14 -15.39 33.98 -7.62
C SER A 14 -15.48 35.27 -6.80
N SER A 15 -16.61 35.98 -6.91
CA SER A 15 -16.94 37.08 -6.02
C SER A 15 -17.60 36.52 -4.75
N SER A 16 -16.80 36.16 -3.75
CA SER A 16 -17.32 35.95 -2.39
C SER A 16 -16.99 37.17 -1.54
N MET A 17 -17.85 38.18 -1.68
CA MET A 17 -17.95 39.29 -0.73
C MET A 17 -18.89 38.85 0.38
N THR A 18 -18.35 38.40 1.52
CA THR A 18 -19.15 38.26 2.74
C THR A 18 -18.71 39.34 3.72
N GLN A 19 -19.48 40.43 3.73
CA GLN A 19 -19.43 41.42 4.79
C GLN A 19 -19.83 40.75 6.11
N LYS A 20 -18.86 40.50 7.00
CA LYS A 20 -19.12 40.30 8.43
C LYS A 20 -18.73 41.58 9.15
N LEU A 21 -19.54 42.62 8.97
CA LEU A 21 -19.54 43.77 9.85
C LEU A 21 -20.51 43.49 11.01
N LEU A 22 -19.92 43.32 12.18
CA LEU A 22 -20.45 43.65 13.52
C LEU A 22 -21.91 43.29 13.80
N SER A 23 -22.11 42.09 14.35
CA SER A 23 -23.22 41.84 15.28
C SER A 23 -22.60 41.51 16.64
N GLY A 24 -23.03 42.24 17.68
CA GLY A 24 -22.47 42.18 19.03
C GLY A 24 -22.54 40.78 19.64
N ARG A 25 -21.51 40.48 20.45
CA ARG A 25 -21.27 39.29 21.29
C ARG A 25 -22.47 38.34 21.52
N ALA A 26 -22.74 37.50 20.53
CA ALA A 26 -23.27 36.16 20.73
C ALA A 26 -22.34 35.23 19.95
N SER A 27 -21.53 34.44 20.65
CA SER A 27 -20.73 33.39 20.00
C SER A 27 -21.72 32.49 19.25
N ARG A 28 -21.54 32.35 17.94
CA ARG A 28 -22.36 31.41 17.18
C ARG A 28 -21.95 29.99 17.61
N PRO A 29 -22.91 29.06 17.76
CA PRO A 29 -22.57 27.67 18.06
C PRO A 29 -21.61 27.12 17.00
N LYS A 30 -20.45 26.68 17.46
CA LYS A 30 -19.39 26.08 16.64
C LYS A 30 -19.51 24.55 16.72
N PRO A 31 -19.31 23.82 15.61
CA PRO A 31 -19.22 22.37 15.65
C PRO A 31 -17.87 21.92 16.24
N PHE A 32 -17.95 21.05 17.25
CA PHE A 32 -16.80 20.37 17.85
C PHE A 32 -16.93 18.87 17.69
N ARG A 33 -15.80 18.17 17.56
CA ARG A 33 -15.76 16.71 17.53
C ARG A 33 -15.29 16.23 18.89
N VAL A 34 -16.08 15.41 19.56
CA VAL A 34 -15.78 14.92 20.89
C VAL A 34 -15.60 13.40 20.86
N THR A 35 -14.54 12.90 21.49
CA THR A 35 -14.18 11.48 21.51
C THR A 35 -14.00 10.95 22.92
N ASN A 36 -14.31 9.67 23.14
CA ASN A 36 -13.97 8.97 24.38
C ASN A 36 -12.44 8.71 24.46
N VAL A 37 -11.92 8.40 25.66
CA VAL A 37 -10.52 8.03 25.94
C VAL A 37 -10.01 6.90 25.03
N ASP A 38 -10.84 5.90 24.77
CA ASP A 38 -10.48 4.79 23.90
C ASP A 38 -10.60 5.13 22.40
N ARG A 39 -10.98 6.36 22.06
CA ARG A 39 -11.21 6.88 20.70
C ARG A 39 -12.18 6.04 19.86
N SER A 40 -12.94 5.17 20.52
CA SER A 40 -13.91 4.22 19.93
C SER A 40 -15.19 4.91 19.48
N VAL A 41 -15.59 5.97 20.18
CA VAL A 41 -16.80 6.74 19.91
C VAL A 41 -16.40 8.18 19.58
N LYS A 42 -16.91 8.70 18.46
CA LYS A 42 -16.76 10.10 18.05
C LYS A 42 -18.15 10.72 17.85
N LYS A 43 -18.41 11.87 18.47
CA LYS A 43 -19.68 12.60 18.37
C LYS A 43 -19.42 14.04 17.95
N GLY A 44 -20.27 14.57 17.07
CA GLY A 44 -20.27 15.99 16.73
C GLY A 44 -21.21 16.73 17.66
N ILE A 45 -20.73 17.77 18.34
CA ILE A 45 -21.53 18.58 19.27
C ILE A 45 -21.41 20.04 18.85
N MET A 46 -22.56 20.70 18.73
CA MET A 46 -22.64 22.13 18.48
C MET A 46 -22.68 22.85 19.83
N ALA A 47 -21.68 23.66 20.12
CA ALA A 47 -21.61 24.43 21.37
C ALA A 47 -21.08 25.85 21.12
N ASP A 48 -21.55 26.81 21.90
CA ASP A 48 -21.11 28.22 21.84
C ASP A 48 -20.22 28.63 23.03
N ALA A 49 -20.29 27.88 24.13
CA ALA A 49 -19.48 28.00 25.34
C ALA A 49 -18.99 26.63 25.86
N LEU A 50 -17.92 26.63 26.66
CA LEU A 50 -17.34 25.42 27.24
C LEU A 50 -18.31 24.70 28.19
N GLU A 51 -19.05 25.45 29.00
CA GLU A 51 -20.07 24.90 29.91
C GLU A 51 -21.19 24.20 29.13
N ASP A 52 -21.66 24.81 28.03
CA ASP A 52 -22.66 24.22 27.13
C ASP A 52 -22.14 22.94 26.47
N LEU A 53 -20.88 22.92 26.04
CA LEU A 53 -20.23 21.72 25.54
C LEU A 53 -20.20 20.62 26.61
N MET A 54 -19.79 20.93 27.84
CA MET A 54 -19.70 19.94 28.93
C MET A 54 -21.05 19.29 29.24
N ASN A 55 -22.11 20.10 29.29
CA ASN A 55 -23.47 19.61 29.53
C ASN A 55 -23.94 18.68 28.39
N LYS A 56 -23.77 19.11 27.14
CA LYS A 56 -24.12 18.31 25.96
C LYS A 56 -23.27 17.05 25.82
N VAL A 57 -22.02 17.09 26.25
CA VAL A 57 -21.14 15.92 26.29
C VAL A 57 -21.65 14.90 27.31
N GLY A 58 -22.01 15.35 28.52
CA GLY A 58 -22.59 14.48 29.55
C GLY A 58 -23.83 13.76 29.05
N ASP A 59 -24.78 14.51 28.47
CA ASP A 59 -26.02 13.97 27.91
C ASP A 59 -25.76 13.04 26.71
N SER A 60 -24.91 13.47 25.78
CA SER A 60 -24.68 12.72 24.55
C SER A 60 -23.87 11.46 24.79
N MET A 61 -22.88 11.46 25.67
CA MET A 61 -22.02 10.30 25.95
C MET A 61 -22.54 9.43 27.10
N SER A 62 -23.64 9.82 27.76
CA SER A 62 -24.21 9.11 28.92
C SER A 62 -23.17 8.90 30.03
N LEU A 63 -22.37 9.93 30.31
CA LEU A 63 -21.31 9.89 31.32
C LEU A 63 -21.84 10.49 32.61
N ASP A 64 -21.65 9.80 33.74
CA ASP A 64 -22.12 10.26 35.05
C ASP A 64 -21.37 11.51 35.54
N CYS A 65 -20.12 11.71 35.13
CA CYS A 65 -19.34 12.90 35.46
C CYS A 65 -18.16 13.12 34.50
N VAL A 66 -18.20 14.22 33.74
CA VAL A 66 -17.06 14.70 32.95
C VAL A 66 -16.04 15.35 33.90
N SER A 67 -14.84 14.77 34.01
CA SER A 67 -13.81 15.25 34.93
C SER A 67 -12.85 16.25 34.31
N ALA A 68 -12.49 16.05 33.04
CA ALA A 68 -11.65 17.00 32.29
C ALA A 68 -11.90 16.87 30.79
N LEU A 69 -11.73 17.98 30.07
CA LEU A 69 -11.77 18.04 28.62
C LEU A 69 -10.37 18.37 28.12
N VAL A 70 -9.84 17.57 27.20
CA VAL A 70 -8.48 17.75 26.67
C VAL A 70 -8.49 17.73 25.15
N LEU A 71 -7.50 18.33 24.50
CA LEU A 71 -7.31 18.14 23.06
C LEU A 71 -6.84 16.72 22.76
N ASP A 72 -7.38 16.07 21.73
CA ASP A 72 -6.93 14.72 21.33
C ASP A 72 -5.47 14.73 20.85
N GLU A 73 -5.03 15.82 20.23
CA GLU A 73 -3.70 15.94 19.58
C GLU A 73 -2.53 15.92 20.56
N ASP A 74 -2.59 16.74 21.61
CA ASP A 74 -1.47 16.99 22.53
C ASP A 74 -1.83 16.77 24.01
N GLY A 75 -3.11 16.52 24.32
CA GLY A 75 -3.58 16.34 25.68
C GLY A 75 -3.68 17.63 26.49
N THR A 76 -3.64 18.80 25.84
CA THR A 76 -3.80 20.10 26.50
C THR A 76 -5.21 20.22 27.11
N GLY A 77 -5.28 20.56 28.40
CA GLY A 77 -6.55 20.77 29.12
C GLY A 77 -7.29 22.02 28.64
N VAL A 78 -8.58 21.86 28.33
CA VAL A 78 -9.50 22.93 27.95
C VAL A 78 -10.30 23.32 29.19
N ASP A 79 -9.68 24.11 30.07
CA ASP A 79 -10.30 24.52 31.34
C ASP A 79 -10.79 25.97 31.33
N THR A 80 -10.42 26.76 30.32
CA THR A 80 -10.77 28.19 30.20
C THR A 80 -11.62 28.46 28.96
N GLU A 81 -12.61 29.33 29.12
CA GLU A 81 -13.48 29.76 28.02
C GLU A 81 -12.70 30.50 26.93
N GLU A 82 -11.68 31.30 27.31
CA GLU A 82 -10.85 31.99 26.32
C GLU A 82 -10.10 31.01 25.42
N PHE A 83 -9.54 29.95 25.99
CA PHE A 83 -8.87 28.91 25.22
C PHE A 83 -9.86 28.20 24.30
N PHE A 84 -11.04 27.83 24.81
CA PHE A 84 -12.09 27.21 24.02
C PHE A 84 -12.49 28.05 22.79
N GLN A 85 -12.61 29.38 22.95
CA GLN A 85 -12.97 30.27 21.85
C GLN A 85 -11.88 30.39 20.77
N THR A 86 -10.60 30.21 21.14
CA THR A 86 -9.46 30.22 20.20
C THR A 86 -9.34 28.94 19.37
N LEU A 87 -10.03 27.86 19.76
CA LEU A 87 -9.96 26.59 19.06
C LEU A 87 -10.56 26.69 17.64
N PRO A 88 -9.96 25.98 16.66
CA PRO A 88 -10.47 25.96 15.30
C PRO A 88 -11.84 25.28 15.22
N GLU A 89 -12.64 25.72 14.26
CA GLU A 89 -13.94 25.12 13.95
C GLU A 89 -13.73 23.69 13.47
N ASN A 90 -14.23 22.67 14.19
CA ASN A 90 -13.97 21.21 14.07
C ASN A 90 -12.93 20.58 15.01
N ALA A 91 -12.36 21.33 15.97
CA ALA A 91 -11.37 20.80 16.91
C ALA A 91 -11.81 19.47 17.56
N VAL A 92 -10.86 18.53 17.69
CA VAL A 92 -11.11 17.21 18.28
C VAL A 92 -10.76 17.23 19.77
N LEU A 93 -11.79 17.10 20.59
CA LEU A 93 -11.74 17.13 22.04
C LEU A 93 -11.94 15.72 22.58
N MET A 94 -11.17 15.34 23.58
CA MET A 94 -11.28 14.08 24.30
C MET A 94 -11.83 14.34 25.69
N VAL A 95 -12.81 13.53 26.07
CA VAL A 95 -13.46 13.61 27.38
C VAL A 95 -12.83 12.60 28.30
N LEU A 96 -12.42 13.04 29.48
CA LEU A 96 -11.85 12.20 30.52
C LEU A 96 -12.82 12.07 31.70
N GLU A 97 -13.07 10.83 32.12
CA GLU A 97 -13.79 10.55 33.37
C GLU A 97 -12.83 10.51 34.58
N LYS A 98 -13.40 10.39 35.78
CA LYS A 98 -12.65 10.41 37.05
C LYS A 98 -11.62 9.28 37.09
N GLY A 99 -10.34 9.65 37.09
CA GLY A 99 -9.22 8.71 37.16
C GLY A 99 -8.65 8.27 35.80
N GLN A 100 -9.25 8.72 34.69
CA GLN A 100 -8.68 8.53 33.35
C GLN A 100 -7.64 9.61 33.06
N LYS A 101 -6.61 9.26 32.28
CA LYS A 101 -5.57 10.19 31.82
C LYS A 101 -5.51 10.13 30.31
N TRP A 102 -5.27 11.27 29.69
CA TRP A 102 -4.96 11.33 28.27
C TRP A 102 -3.77 10.43 27.94
N ARG A 103 -3.87 9.70 26.84
CA ARG A 103 -2.78 8.87 26.32
C ARG A 103 -2.53 9.25 24.86
N PRO A 104 -1.25 9.42 24.47
CA PRO A 104 -0.91 9.65 23.08
C PRO A 104 -1.40 8.46 22.25
N HIS A 105 -1.76 8.72 21.00
CA HIS A 105 -2.21 7.68 20.06
C HIS A 105 -1.24 6.49 20.12
N PRO A 106 -1.68 5.28 20.51
CA PRO A 106 -0.87 4.10 20.27
C PRO A 106 -0.70 4.05 18.77
N VAL A 107 0.56 4.09 18.31
CA VAL A 107 0.93 4.03 16.90
C VAL A 107 0.56 2.64 16.40
N SER A 108 -0.73 2.40 16.20
CA SER A 108 -1.24 1.20 15.58
C SER A 108 -0.99 1.37 14.09
N SER A 109 0.01 0.63 13.62
CA SER A 109 0.35 0.41 12.23
C SER A 109 -0.83 -0.20 11.47
N LYS A 110 -1.91 0.56 11.25
CA LYS A 110 -3.07 0.20 10.44
C LYS A 110 -3.73 1.47 9.92
N CYS A 111 -3.39 1.82 8.69
CA CYS A 111 -4.21 2.50 7.67
C CYS A 111 -3.40 2.31 6.37
N VAL A 112 -3.58 1.25 5.58
CA VAL A 112 -4.76 0.96 4.74
C VAL A 112 -5.30 2.25 4.13
N LEU A 113 -4.76 2.55 2.95
CA LEU A 113 -5.52 2.85 1.74
C LEU A 113 -6.89 3.51 2.00
N GLU A 114 -6.93 4.83 2.00
CA GLU A 114 -7.85 5.65 1.19
C GLU A 114 -7.62 7.14 1.44
N LYS A 115 -7.26 7.84 0.36
CA LYS A 115 -7.47 9.27 0.04
C LYS A 115 -7.42 10.30 1.17
N ASP A 116 -6.29 11.02 1.26
CA ASP A 116 -6.13 12.44 0.87
C ASP A 116 -4.70 12.89 1.28
N PRO A 117 -3.87 13.49 0.40
CA PRO A 117 -2.51 13.88 0.74
C PRO A 117 -2.46 15.38 1.03
N ASP A 118 -3.12 15.84 2.08
CA ASP A 118 -2.77 17.13 2.66
C ASP A 118 -2.94 17.06 4.17
N GLU A 119 -1.91 17.51 4.88
CA GLU A 119 -1.89 17.73 6.33
C GLU A 119 -1.93 16.50 7.27
N CYS A 120 -1.08 15.50 7.04
CA CYS A 120 -0.65 14.62 8.14
C CYS A 120 0.86 14.75 8.32
N LYS A 121 1.24 15.61 9.27
CA LYS A 121 2.61 15.95 9.65
C LYS A 121 3.45 14.69 9.80
N GLN A 122 4.28 14.42 8.80
CA GLN A 122 5.36 13.44 8.88
C GLN A 122 6.24 13.83 10.06
N LYS A 123 6.23 12.98 11.09
CA LYS A 123 7.21 12.98 12.18
C LYS A 123 8.59 13.20 11.54
N GLN A 124 9.21 14.35 11.82
CA GLN A 124 10.56 14.70 11.31
C GLN A 124 11.57 13.68 11.85
N ARG A 125 11.64 12.51 11.23
CA ARG A 125 12.89 11.76 11.18
C ARG A 125 13.77 12.53 10.22
N THR A 126 14.99 12.79 10.64
CA THR A 126 16.06 13.43 9.89
C THR A 126 16.38 12.59 8.66
N ASP A 127 15.54 12.68 7.63
CA ASP A 127 15.74 11.94 6.40
C ASP A 127 16.76 12.72 5.55
N VAL A 128 17.98 12.20 5.54
CA VAL A 128 19.11 12.77 4.82
C VAL A 128 18.91 12.60 3.30
N ALA A 129 18.08 11.66 2.86
CA ALA A 129 17.84 11.37 1.45
C ALA A 129 16.44 10.80 1.21
N LYS A 130 15.54 11.62 0.65
CA LYS A 130 14.19 11.22 0.26
C LYS A 130 14.11 10.92 -1.23
N LEU A 131 13.86 9.66 -1.59
CA LEU A 131 13.62 9.23 -2.97
C LEU A 131 12.12 8.95 -3.16
N THR A 132 11.52 9.49 -4.22
CA THR A 132 10.09 9.41 -4.52
C THR A 132 9.88 8.95 -5.96
N PHE A 133 8.89 8.11 -6.18
CA PHE A 133 8.54 7.52 -7.46
C PHE A 133 7.05 7.76 -7.73
N ASP A 134 6.73 8.73 -8.57
CA ASP A 134 5.35 9.10 -8.87
C ASP A 134 4.99 8.65 -10.28
N LEU A 135 4.17 7.61 -10.38
CA LEU A 135 3.62 7.16 -11.66
C LEU A 135 2.35 7.93 -11.97
N TYR A 136 2.34 8.68 -13.07
CA TYR A 136 1.20 9.45 -13.52
C TYR A 136 0.91 9.19 -14.99
N LYS A 137 -0.34 9.45 -15.39
CA LYS A 137 -0.83 9.10 -16.72
C LYS A 137 -1.27 10.36 -17.46
N ASN A 138 -0.50 10.79 -18.45
CA ASN A 138 -0.82 11.97 -19.26
C ASN A 138 -2.03 11.78 -20.16
N ASN A 139 -2.27 10.55 -20.66
CA ASN A 139 -3.44 10.22 -21.46
C ASN A 139 -4.11 8.93 -20.97
N PRO A 140 -5.46 8.85 -20.93
CA PRO A 140 -6.18 7.65 -20.52
C PRO A 140 -5.85 6.41 -21.38
N LYS A 141 -5.37 6.61 -22.61
CA LYS A 141 -4.98 5.54 -23.56
C LYS A 141 -3.56 4.98 -23.34
N ASP A 142 -2.71 5.62 -22.54
CA ASP A 142 -1.33 5.18 -22.30
C ASP A 142 -1.29 4.00 -21.31
N PHE A 143 -0.56 2.92 -21.61
CA PHE A 143 -0.59 1.72 -20.76
C PHE A 143 0.14 1.92 -19.42
N ILE A 144 1.28 2.64 -19.43
CA ILE A 144 2.14 2.85 -18.24
C ILE A 144 2.31 4.36 -17.91
N GLY A 145 1.96 5.28 -18.83
CA GLY A 145 2.07 6.73 -18.56
C GLY A 145 3.52 7.22 -18.49
N CYS A 146 3.83 8.09 -17.52
CA CYS A 146 5.15 8.63 -17.20
C CYS A 146 5.48 8.38 -15.72
N LEU A 147 6.73 8.05 -15.43
CA LEU A 147 7.24 7.84 -14.08
C LEU A 147 8.16 9.01 -13.70
N ASN A 148 7.75 9.83 -12.73
CA ASN A 148 8.64 10.82 -12.13
C ASN A 148 9.48 10.16 -11.04
N VAL A 149 10.79 10.34 -11.11
CA VAL A 149 11.73 9.93 -10.06
C VAL A 149 12.30 11.19 -9.45
N LYS A 150 12.01 11.45 -8.18
CA LYS A 150 12.46 12.62 -7.43
C LYS A 150 13.35 12.21 -6.28
N ALA A 151 14.63 12.56 -6.35
CA ALA A 151 15.61 12.39 -5.28
C ALA A 151 15.83 13.73 -4.58
N THR A 152 15.73 13.74 -3.25
CA THR A 152 15.90 14.93 -2.41
C THR A 152 16.95 14.64 -1.35
N LEU A 153 18.12 15.27 -1.44
CA LEU A 153 19.19 15.15 -0.45
C LEU A 153 19.18 16.33 0.50
N TYR A 154 19.33 16.07 1.80
CA TYR A 154 19.38 17.06 2.89
C TYR A 154 18.19 18.04 2.90
N GLY A 155 17.06 17.67 2.29
CA GLY A 155 15.90 18.57 2.13
C GLY A 155 16.13 19.80 1.24
N ALA A 156 17.34 20.01 0.71
CA ALA A 156 17.72 21.21 -0.04
C ALA A 156 18.04 20.93 -1.51
N TYR A 157 18.53 19.73 -1.83
CA TYR A 157 18.97 19.38 -3.19
C TYR A 157 17.99 18.39 -3.80
N THR A 158 17.08 18.88 -4.62
CA THR A 158 16.08 18.06 -5.32
C THR A 158 16.44 17.88 -6.78
N VAL A 159 16.51 16.63 -7.23
CA VAL A 159 16.63 16.27 -8.64
C VAL A 159 15.41 15.43 -9.00
N SER A 160 14.64 15.88 -9.99
CA SER A 160 13.47 15.17 -10.52
C SER A 160 13.66 14.84 -11.99
N TYR A 161 13.34 13.61 -12.39
CA TYR A 161 13.46 13.13 -13.76
C TYR A 161 12.19 12.38 -14.20
N ASP A 162 11.63 12.76 -15.34
CA ASP A 162 10.45 12.12 -15.92
C ASP A 162 10.85 11.05 -16.96
N LEU A 163 10.69 9.79 -16.57
CA LEU A 163 10.80 8.65 -17.48
C LEU A 163 9.49 8.52 -18.26
N ARG A 164 9.53 8.88 -19.54
CA ARG A 164 8.37 8.76 -20.43
C ARG A 164 8.27 7.33 -20.96
N CYS A 165 7.33 6.55 -20.43
CA CYS A 165 7.20 5.11 -20.69
C CYS A 165 6.37 4.79 -21.95
N TYR A 166 6.39 5.64 -22.99
CA TYR A 166 5.58 5.46 -24.20
C TYR A 166 5.86 4.14 -24.94
N ALA A 167 7.09 3.62 -24.85
CA ALA A 167 7.48 2.34 -25.44
C ALA A 167 7.32 1.13 -24.51
N ALA A 168 6.88 1.33 -23.25
CA ALA A 168 6.89 0.23 -22.28
C ALA A 168 5.92 -0.91 -22.68
N LYS A 169 4.87 -0.61 -23.45
CA LYS A 169 3.95 -1.64 -23.99
C LYS A 169 4.62 -2.52 -25.06
N SER A 170 5.41 -1.93 -25.96
CA SER A 170 6.10 -2.72 -27.00
C SER A 170 7.23 -3.54 -26.37
N VAL A 171 7.96 -2.97 -25.41
CA VAL A 171 9.00 -3.69 -24.65
C VAL A 171 8.39 -4.84 -23.86
N LEU A 172 7.30 -4.63 -23.13
CA LEU A 172 6.65 -5.69 -22.36
C LEU A 172 6.15 -6.83 -23.26
N LYS A 173 5.55 -6.49 -24.41
CA LYS A 173 5.09 -7.47 -25.40
C LYS A 173 6.26 -8.28 -25.94
N GLU A 174 7.37 -7.62 -26.21
CA GLU A 174 8.57 -8.23 -26.75
C GLU A 174 9.22 -9.15 -25.72
N VAL A 175 9.39 -8.71 -24.47
CA VAL A 175 9.88 -9.54 -23.37
C VAL A 175 9.01 -10.78 -23.19
N LEU A 176 7.68 -10.61 -23.16
CA LEU A 176 6.77 -11.74 -23.03
C LEU A 176 6.93 -12.74 -24.19
N ARG A 177 7.10 -12.24 -25.43
CA ARG A 177 7.39 -13.08 -26.60
C ARG A 177 8.69 -13.86 -26.43
N TRP A 178 9.78 -13.20 -26.03
CA TRP A 178 11.07 -13.86 -25.79
C TRP A 178 11.00 -14.89 -24.66
N THR A 179 10.29 -14.60 -23.57
CA THR A 179 10.07 -15.56 -22.48
C THR A 179 9.34 -16.80 -22.97
N THR A 180 8.26 -16.63 -23.75
CA THR A 180 7.52 -17.78 -24.30
C THR A 180 8.36 -18.61 -25.25
N PHE A 181 9.15 -17.97 -26.11
CA PHE A 181 10.05 -18.66 -27.03
C PHE A 181 11.18 -19.41 -26.30
N SER A 182 11.79 -18.77 -25.30
CA SER A 182 12.81 -19.39 -24.45
C SER A 182 12.25 -20.59 -23.67
N MET A 183 11.04 -20.46 -23.12
CA MET A 183 10.38 -21.56 -22.42
C MET A 183 10.11 -22.73 -23.35
N GLN A 184 9.62 -22.47 -24.57
CA GLN A 184 9.37 -23.52 -25.56
C GLN A 184 10.67 -24.19 -26.02
N ALA A 185 11.72 -23.42 -26.30
CA ALA A 185 13.03 -23.96 -26.67
C ALA A 185 13.61 -24.81 -25.54
N THR A 186 13.55 -24.32 -24.30
CA THR A 186 14.01 -25.07 -23.12
C THR A 186 13.21 -26.35 -22.94
N GLY A 187 11.89 -26.31 -23.12
CA GLY A 187 11.03 -27.49 -23.06
C GLY A 187 11.39 -28.55 -24.11
N HIS A 188 11.62 -28.15 -25.37
CA HIS A 188 12.05 -29.07 -26.42
C HIS A 188 13.44 -29.66 -26.16
N ILE A 189 14.39 -28.87 -25.64
CA ILE A 189 15.72 -29.36 -25.29
C ILE A 189 15.62 -30.38 -24.15
N LEU A 190 14.85 -30.08 -23.10
CA LEU A 190 14.68 -30.98 -21.97
C LEU A 190 14.00 -32.29 -22.38
N LEU A 191 12.88 -32.23 -23.10
CA LEU A 191 12.18 -33.42 -23.58
C LEU A 191 13.02 -34.24 -24.57
N GLY A 192 13.71 -33.58 -25.49
CA GLY A 192 14.62 -34.24 -26.44
C GLY A 192 15.79 -34.93 -25.71
N SER A 193 16.39 -34.25 -24.73
CA SER A 193 17.44 -34.84 -23.91
C SER A 193 16.95 -36.02 -23.06
N SER A 194 15.73 -35.94 -22.51
CA SER A 194 15.12 -37.03 -21.75
C SER A 194 14.92 -38.27 -22.61
N CYS A 195 14.35 -38.11 -23.80
CA CYS A 195 14.13 -39.23 -24.73
C CYS A 195 15.45 -39.85 -25.22
N TYR A 196 16.48 -39.02 -25.43
CA TYR A 196 17.81 -39.50 -25.79
C TYR A 196 18.44 -40.35 -24.68
N ILE A 197 18.34 -39.89 -23.43
CA ILE A 197 18.86 -40.62 -22.27
C ILE A 197 18.08 -41.94 -22.07
N GLU A 198 16.76 -41.95 -22.26
CA GLU A 198 15.96 -43.18 -22.19
C GLU A 198 16.41 -44.22 -23.23
N GLN A 199 16.71 -43.80 -24.46
CA GLN A 199 17.21 -44.71 -25.50
C GLN A 199 18.58 -45.29 -25.13
N LEU A 200 19.49 -44.45 -24.61
CA LEU A 200 20.80 -44.92 -24.15
C LEU A 200 20.69 -45.94 -23.02
N LEU A 201 19.81 -45.69 -22.04
CA LEU A 201 19.59 -46.61 -20.93
C LEU A 201 18.94 -47.92 -21.39
N GLU A 202 18.01 -47.88 -22.36
CA GLU A 202 17.39 -49.09 -22.90
C GLU A 202 18.38 -49.95 -23.71
N GLU A 203 19.31 -49.33 -24.43
CA GLU A 203 20.40 -50.03 -25.13
C GLU A 203 21.38 -50.69 -24.14
N GLU A 204 21.78 -49.98 -23.08
CA GLU A 204 22.64 -50.52 -22.02
C GLU A 204 21.99 -51.71 -21.32
N GLU A 205 20.71 -51.60 -20.94
CA GLU A 205 19.96 -52.68 -20.29
C GLU A 205 19.78 -53.91 -21.20
N ARG A 206 19.53 -53.71 -22.51
CA ARG A 206 19.46 -54.83 -23.48
C ARG A 206 20.81 -55.51 -23.65
N ALA A 207 21.89 -54.76 -23.74
CA ALA A 207 23.24 -55.31 -23.84
C ALA A 207 23.56 -56.17 -22.60
N GLU A 208 23.23 -55.69 -21.41
CA GLU A 208 23.46 -56.40 -20.16
C GLU A 208 22.62 -57.68 -20.05
N LYS A 209 21.31 -57.62 -20.36
CA LYS A 209 20.43 -58.82 -20.41
C LYS A 209 20.89 -59.84 -21.43
N SER A 210 21.37 -59.39 -22.60
CA SER A 210 21.88 -60.26 -23.66
C SER A 210 23.19 -60.96 -23.31
N LEU A 211 23.97 -60.44 -22.36
CA LEU A 211 25.18 -61.09 -21.85
C LEU A 211 24.86 -62.04 -20.68
N ALA A 212 23.84 -61.75 -19.88
CA ALA A 212 23.37 -62.60 -18.81
C ALA A 212 22.70 -63.91 -19.31
N LEU A 213 21.91 -63.85 -20.39
CA LEU A 213 21.22 -65.03 -20.94
C LEU A 213 22.16 -66.14 -21.49
N PRO A 214 23.23 -65.83 -22.26
CA PRO A 214 24.26 -66.78 -22.68
C PRO A 214 25.08 -67.36 -21.53
N GLN A 215 25.15 -66.65 -20.40
CA GLN A 215 25.81 -67.15 -19.20
C GLN A 215 24.91 -68.16 -18.46
N GLU A 216 23.64 -67.84 -18.23
CA GLU A 216 22.69 -68.77 -17.60
C GLU A 216 22.52 -70.07 -18.39
N SER A 217 22.35 -69.98 -19.71
CA SER A 217 22.20 -71.14 -20.60
C SER A 217 23.43 -72.05 -20.56
N ARG A 218 24.64 -71.48 -20.60
CA ARG A 218 25.88 -72.24 -20.42
C ARG A 218 25.96 -72.90 -19.04
N ILE A 219 25.57 -72.21 -17.97
CA ILE A 219 25.55 -72.77 -16.62
C ILE A 219 24.57 -73.94 -16.53
N ARG A 220 23.36 -73.80 -17.06
CA ARG A 220 22.35 -74.88 -17.08
C ARG A 220 22.80 -76.09 -17.90
N GLN A 221 23.46 -75.86 -19.04
CA GLN A 221 23.98 -76.94 -19.89
C GLN A 221 25.13 -77.70 -19.21
N LEU A 222 26.00 -77.00 -18.47
CA LEU A 222 27.05 -77.66 -17.68
C LEU A 222 26.46 -78.46 -16.51
N GLN A 223 25.43 -77.93 -15.84
CA GLN A 223 24.72 -78.65 -14.78
C GLN A 223 24.03 -79.92 -15.30
N SER A 224 23.43 -79.90 -16.48
CA SER A 224 22.79 -81.09 -17.06
C SER A 224 23.80 -82.16 -17.49
N MET A 225 24.97 -81.76 -18.02
CA MET A 225 26.05 -82.69 -18.33
C MET A 225 26.68 -83.33 -17.07
N LEU A 226 26.77 -82.58 -15.97
CA LEU A 226 27.25 -83.10 -14.69
C LEU A 226 26.24 -84.08 -14.07
N LEU A 227 24.94 -83.77 -14.08
CA LEU A 227 23.91 -84.68 -13.58
C LEU A 227 23.78 -85.95 -14.42
N GLY A 228 23.90 -85.85 -15.75
CA GLY A 228 23.82 -87.00 -16.65
C GLY A 228 24.99 -87.99 -16.53
N LYS A 229 26.13 -87.56 -15.97
CA LYS A 229 27.30 -88.42 -15.75
C LYS A 229 27.28 -89.22 -14.45
N ILE A 230 26.35 -88.93 -13.54
CA ILE A 230 26.27 -89.59 -12.23
C ILE A 230 25.35 -90.85 -12.29
N SER A 231 24.65 -91.04 -13.41
CA SER A 231 23.81 -92.23 -13.63
C SER A 231 24.54 -93.29 -14.44
N HIS A 232 25.47 -94.00 -13.80
CA HIS A 232 25.86 -95.34 -14.20
C HIS A 232 26.40 -96.14 -13.02
#